data_AF-A0A087GNK8-F1
#
_entry.id   AF-A0A087GNK8-F1
#
_cell.length_a   1.000
_cell.length_b   1.000
_cell.length_c   1.000
_cell.angle_alpha   90.00
_cell.angle_beta   90.00
_cell.angle_gamma   90.00
#
_symmetry.space_group_name_H-M   'P 1'
#
loop_
_entity.id
_entity.type
_entity.pdbx_description
1 polymer ?
#
loop_
_entity_poly.entity_id
_entity_poly.type
_entity_poly.pdbx_seq_one_letter_code
_entity_poly.pdbx_strand_id
1 'polypeptide(L)'
;MENAKRKKNGKGGNQKVAFYKLFTFADRHDIVLMVVGTISAMANGLTVPIMTVLIGQVINGFGFSDQDHVVKEVSKVAVKFLYLAVYACIMSFLQVYCWMVTGERQSTRIRGWESY
;
A
#
# COMPACT_ATOMS: atom_id res chain seq x y z
N MET A 1 48.06 27.51 -35.75
CA MET A 1 46.92 26.75 -36.32
C MET A 1 46.66 25.57 -35.37
N GLU A 2 46.15 25.86 -34.19
CA GLU A 2 44.72 25.95 -33.89
C GLU A 2 44.13 24.57 -33.55
N ASN A 3 43.77 24.47 -32.29
CA ASN A 3 42.88 23.49 -31.68
C ASN A 3 41.74 23.05 -32.60
N ALA A 4 41.78 21.83 -33.12
CA ALA A 4 40.61 21.22 -33.73
C ALA A 4 40.61 19.70 -33.58
N LYS A 5 40.14 19.23 -32.41
CA LYS A 5 39.03 18.24 -32.28
C LYS A 5 38.93 17.72 -30.85
N ARG A 6 38.46 18.60 -29.99
CA ARG A 6 37.73 18.24 -28.76
C ARG A 6 36.39 17.63 -29.20
N LYS A 7 36.27 16.31 -29.33
CA LYS A 7 34.95 15.65 -29.40
C LYS A 7 34.59 15.08 -28.03
N LYS A 8 34.17 16.01 -27.18
CA LYS A 8 33.37 15.78 -25.97
C LYS A 8 32.04 15.17 -26.44
N ASN A 9 31.92 13.85 -26.49
CA ASN A 9 30.62 13.22 -26.72
C ASN A 9 29.97 12.94 -25.37
N GLY A 10 29.44 14.02 -24.78
CA GLY A 10 28.51 13.90 -23.67
C GLY A 10 27.26 13.17 -24.15
N LYS A 11 27.14 11.90 -23.79
CA LYS A 11 25.86 11.20 -23.82
C LYS A 11 25.25 11.23 -22.42
N GLY A 12 24.86 12.44 -22.01
CA GLY A 12 23.86 12.65 -20.95
C GLY A 12 22.45 12.28 -21.44
N GLY A 13 22.32 11.10 -22.04
CA GLY A 13 21.05 10.60 -22.54
C GLY A 13 20.34 9.88 -21.41
N ASN A 14 19.50 10.63 -20.68
CA ASN A 14 18.35 10.15 -19.91
C ASN A 14 18.39 8.64 -19.61
N GLN A 15 19.26 8.21 -18.70
CA GLN A 15 19.26 6.83 -18.21
C GLN A 15 17.97 6.66 -17.40
N LYS A 16 16.86 6.44 -18.09
CA LYS A 16 15.65 5.88 -17.49
C LYS A 16 15.99 4.43 -17.16
N VAL A 17 16.69 4.25 -16.05
CA VAL A 17 16.86 2.92 -15.47
C VAL A 17 15.46 2.40 -15.25
N ALA A 18 15.10 1.33 -15.95
CA ALA A 18 13.73 0.86 -15.92
C ALA A 18 13.38 0.44 -14.49
N PHE A 19 12.19 0.81 -14.00
CA PHE A 19 11.77 0.60 -12.60
C PHE A 19 11.96 -0.85 -12.12
N TYR A 20 11.80 -1.85 -13.01
CA TYR A 20 12.01 -3.25 -12.68
C TYR A 20 13.46 -3.61 -12.31
N LYS A 21 14.46 -2.82 -12.75
CA LYS A 21 15.87 -3.02 -12.37
C LYS A 21 16.15 -2.64 -10.91
N LEU A 22 15.30 -1.81 -10.26
CA LEU A 22 15.34 -1.60 -8.80
C LEU A 22 14.89 -2.85 -8.04
N PHE A 23 13.94 -3.61 -8.60
CA PHE A 23 13.46 -4.86 -8.01
C PHE A 23 14.39 -6.06 -8.30
N THR A 24 15.33 -5.94 -9.24
CA THR A 24 16.32 -6.99 -9.56
C THR A 24 17.30 -7.24 -8.41
N PHE A 25 17.49 -6.27 -7.51
CA PHE A 25 18.29 -6.45 -6.29
C PHE A 25 17.45 -6.73 -5.03
N ALA A 26 16.12 -6.83 -5.16
CA ALA A 26 15.28 -7.25 -4.03
C ALA A 26 15.52 -8.74 -3.80
N ASP A 27 15.97 -9.08 -2.59
CA ASP A 27 16.15 -10.46 -2.20
C ASP A 27 14.79 -11.20 -2.26
N ARG A 28 14.79 -12.53 -2.43
CA ARG A 28 13.52 -13.30 -2.54
C ARG A 28 12.58 -13.02 -1.37
N HIS A 29 13.12 -12.73 -0.18
CA HIS A 29 12.34 -12.30 0.99
C HIS A 29 11.73 -10.90 0.90
N ASP A 30 12.43 -9.93 0.30
CA ASP A 30 11.88 -8.58 0.11
C ASP A 30 10.72 -8.61 -0.89
N ILE A 31 10.82 -9.43 -1.94
CA ILE A 31 9.74 -9.62 -2.91
C ILE A 31 8.49 -10.21 -2.24
N VAL A 32 8.65 -11.22 -1.37
CA VAL A 32 7.52 -11.78 -0.60
C VAL A 32 6.88 -10.73 0.31
N LEU A 33 7.68 -9.95 1.03
CA LEU A 33 7.18 -8.86 1.89
C LEU A 33 6.42 -7.80 1.08
N MET A 34 6.93 -7.42 -0.09
CA MET A 34 6.24 -6.48 -0.99
C MET A 34 4.93 -7.04 -1.53
N VAL A 35 4.87 -8.32 -1.91
CA VAL A 35 3.64 -8.96 -2.39
C VAL A 35 2.59 -9.04 -1.27
N VAL A 36 2.99 -9.39 -0.04
CA VAL A 36 2.08 -9.39 1.10
C VAL A 36 1.59 -7.97 1.41
N GLY A 37 2.48 -6.98 1.35
CA GLY A 37 2.13 -5.57 1.54
C GLY A 37 1.16 -5.04 0.49
N THR A 38 1.31 -5.43 -0.78
CA THR A 38 0.41 -5.00 -1.86
C THR A 38 -0.96 -5.68 -1.77
N ILE A 39 -1.02 -6.97 -1.45
CA ILE A 39 -2.29 -7.68 -1.19
C ILE A 39 -3.01 -7.01 -0.01
N SER A 40 -2.29 -6.72 1.08
CA SER A 40 -2.85 -6.02 2.25
C SER A 40 -3.33 -4.61 1.89
N ALA A 41 -2.62 -3.89 1.01
CA ALA A 41 -3.03 -2.58 0.53
C ALA A 41 -4.33 -2.62 -0.29
N MET A 42 -4.46 -3.61 -1.19
CA MET A 42 -5.69 -3.83 -1.95
C MET A 42 -6.86 -4.17 -1.01
N ALA A 43 -6.60 -5.05 -0.05
CA ALA A 43 -7.56 -5.49 0.96
C ALA A 43 -8.04 -4.31 1.84
N ASN A 44 -7.13 -3.41 2.23
CA ASN A 44 -7.44 -2.19 2.96
C ASN A 44 -8.21 -1.17 2.10
N GLY A 45 -7.90 -1.08 0.80
CA GLY A 45 -8.62 -0.22 -0.14
C GLY A 45 -10.11 -0.56 -0.27
N LEU A 46 -10.49 -1.83 -0.05
CA LEU A 46 -11.89 -2.27 -0.03
C LEU A 46 -12.65 -1.85 1.25
N THR A 47 -11.95 -1.39 2.29
CA THR A 47 -12.59 -0.96 3.54
C THR A 47 -13.58 0.19 3.31
N VAL A 48 -13.23 1.15 2.46
CA VAL A 48 -14.07 2.33 2.17
C VAL A 48 -15.41 1.95 1.53
N PRO A 49 -15.47 1.19 0.42
CA PRO A 49 -16.77 0.79 -0.14
C PRO A 49 -17.57 -0.12 0.80
N ILE A 50 -16.92 -0.99 1.58
CA ILE A 50 -17.63 -1.82 2.56
C ILE A 50 -18.25 -0.94 3.66
N MET A 51 -17.54 0.06 4.18
CA MET A 51 -18.10 1.04 5.12
C MET A 51 -19.33 1.73 4.52
N THR A 52 -19.27 2.17 3.27
CA THR A 52 -20.41 2.79 2.60
C THR A 52 -21.65 1.89 2.57
N VAL A 53 -21.48 0.59 2.26
CA VAL A 53 -22.58 -0.38 2.28
C VAL A 53 -23.16 -0.57 3.69
N LEU A 54 -22.31 -0.65 4.71
CA LEU A 54 -22.76 -0.79 6.09
C LEU A 54 -23.54 0.45 6.56
N ILE A 55 -23.09 1.66 6.21
CA ILE A 55 -23.85 2.89 6.48
C ILE A 55 -25.22 2.84 5.79
N GLY A 56 -25.29 2.38 4.55
CA GLY A 56 -26.55 2.19 3.84
C GLY A 56 -27.50 1.23 4.57
N GLN A 57 -26.99 0.14 5.14
CA GLN A 57 -27.78 -0.79 5.95
C GLN A 57 -28.32 -0.14 7.23
N VAL A 58 -27.52 0.69 7.90
CA VAL A 58 -27.97 1.46 9.07
C VAL A 58 -29.09 2.42 8.69
N ILE A 59 -28.92 3.20 7.62
CA ILE A 59 -29.92 4.15 7.13
C ILE A 59 -31.22 3.44 6.75
N ASN A 60 -31.14 2.29 6.06
CA ASN A 60 -32.31 1.50 5.71
C ASN A 60 -33.00 0.91 6.96
N GLY A 61 -32.22 0.51 7.98
CA GLY A 61 -32.74 0.06 9.27
C GLY A 61 -33.58 1.13 9.97
N PHE A 62 -33.17 2.40 9.91
CA PHE A 62 -33.93 3.54 10.42
C PHE A 62 -35.18 3.88 9.59
N GLY A 63 -35.31 3.37 8.37
CA GLY A 63 -36.48 3.57 7.52
C GLY A 63 -37.71 2.77 7.96
N PHE A 64 -37.57 1.81 8.88
CA PHE A 64 -38.67 1.04 9.44
C PHE A 64 -39.32 1.77 10.62
N SER A 65 -40.65 1.72 10.70
CA SER A 65 -41.42 2.42 11.73
C SER A 65 -41.42 1.70 13.10
N ASP A 66 -40.88 0.48 13.16
CA ASP A 66 -40.83 -0.35 14.37
C ASP A 66 -39.46 -0.22 15.07
N GLN A 67 -39.47 0.36 16.27
CA GLN A 67 -38.28 0.68 17.04
C GLN A 67 -37.47 -0.57 17.44
N ASP A 68 -38.14 -1.68 17.76
CA ASP A 68 -37.47 -2.93 18.13
C ASP A 68 -36.69 -3.51 16.95
N HIS A 69 -37.25 -3.40 15.73
CA HIS A 69 -36.57 -3.81 14.50
C HIS A 69 -35.36 -2.93 14.19
N VAL A 70 -35.49 -1.61 14.34
CA VAL A 70 -34.40 -0.65 14.10
C VAL A 70 -33.20 -0.97 15.01
N VAL A 71 -33.43 -1.12 16.32
CA VAL A 71 -32.35 -1.37 17.28
C VAL A 71 -31.64 -2.69 16.98
N LYS A 72 -32.40 -3.73 16.60
CA LYS A 72 -31.84 -5.04 16.27
C LYS A 72 -30.97 -5.02 15.00
N GLU A 73 -31.43 -4.36 13.94
CA GLU A 73 -30.68 -4.23 12.70
C GLU A 73 -29.43 -3.36 12.89
N VAL A 74 -29.57 -2.20 13.54
CA VAL A 74 -28.43 -1.30 13.80
C VAL A 74 -27.39 -1.96 14.70
N SER A 75 -27.81 -2.70 15.73
CA SER A 75 -26.90 -3.46 16.60
C SER A 75 -26.09 -4.51 15.80
N LYS A 76 -26.76 -5.24 14.91
CA LYS A 76 -26.10 -6.22 14.03
C LYS A 76 -25.09 -5.56 13.10
N VAL A 77 -25.42 -4.39 12.56
CA VAL A 77 -24.51 -3.63 11.69
C VAL A 77 -23.34 -3.02 12.47
N ALA A 78 -23.55 -2.57 13.71
CA ALA A 78 -22.49 -2.06 14.58
C ALA A 78 -21.43 -3.12 14.89
N VAL A 79 -21.84 -4.38 15.11
CA VAL A 79 -20.90 -5.51 15.25
C VAL A 79 -20.08 -5.73 13.97
N LYS A 80 -20.69 -5.60 12.79
CA LYS A 80 -19.95 -5.68 11.50
C LYS A 80 -18.92 -4.55 11.37
N PHE A 81 -19.24 -3.34 11.82
CA PHE A 81 -18.26 -2.24 11.87
C PHE A 81 -17.07 -2.55 12.77
N LEU A 82 -17.30 -3.17 13.92
CA LEU A 82 -16.22 -3.56 14.82
C LEU A 82 -15.27 -4.57 14.15
N TYR A 83 -15.82 -5.60 13.49
CA TYR A 83 -15.01 -6.56 12.74
C TYR A 83 -14.24 -5.90 11.61
N LEU A 84 -14.87 -4.98 10.88
CA LEU A 84 -14.23 -4.23 9.81
C LEU A 84 -13.07 -3.37 10.33
N ALA A 85 -13.25 -2.72 11.50
CA ALA A 85 -12.21 -1.89 12.11
C ALA A 85 -10.98 -2.72 12.50
N VAL A 86 -11.19 -3.88 13.14
CA VAL A 86 -10.10 -4.80 13.50
C VAL A 86 -9.37 -5.29 12.24
N TYR A 87 -10.12 -5.71 11.22
CA TYR A 87 -9.56 -6.08 9.92
C TYR A 87 -8.72 -4.95 9.30
N ALA A 88 -9.26 -3.72 9.25
CA ALA A 88 -8.58 -2.58 8.66
C ALA A 88 -7.31 -2.20 9.44
N CYS A 89 -7.34 -2.30 10.77
CA CYS A 89 -6.14 -2.12 11.60
C CYS A 89 -5.05 -3.13 11.24
N ILE A 90 -5.39 -4.42 11.12
CA ILE A 90 -4.41 -5.46 10.79
C ILE A 90 -3.84 -5.24 9.37
N MET A 91 -4.72 -4.99 8.39
CA MET A 91 -4.29 -4.80 7.00
C MET A 91 -3.42 -3.54 6.83
N SER A 92 -3.81 -2.43 7.46
CA SER A 92 -3.03 -1.18 7.43
C SER A 92 -1.67 -1.34 8.12
N PHE A 93 -1.63 -2.02 9.26
CA PHE A 93 -0.38 -2.28 9.98
C PHE A 93 0.57 -3.14 9.15
N LEU A 94 0.09 -4.26 8.58
CA LEU A 94 0.88 -5.15 7.74
C LEU A 94 1.38 -4.43 6.49
N GLN A 95 0.51 -3.67 5.82
CA GLN A 95 0.89 -2.87 4.66
C GLN A 95 2.05 -1.92 5.01
N VAL A 96 1.90 -1.08 6.03
CA VAL A 96 2.92 -0.08 6.40
C VAL A 96 4.21 -0.75 6.86
N TYR A 97 4.12 -1.79 7.68
CA TYR A 97 5.28 -2.54 8.16
C TYR A 97 6.08 -3.16 7.01
N CYS A 98 5.41 -3.85 6.08
CA CYS A 98 6.07 -4.45 4.92
C CYS A 98 6.76 -3.41 4.03
N TRP A 99 6.13 -2.26 3.80
CA TRP A 99 6.73 -1.17 3.02
C TRP A 99 7.92 -0.52 3.76
N MET A 100 7.82 -0.34 5.06
CA MET A 100 8.90 0.23 5.89
C MET A 100 10.13 -0.67 5.91
N VAL A 101 9.97 -1.96 6.21
CA VAL A 101 11.09 -2.94 6.25
C VAL A 101 11.75 -3.07 4.88
N THR A 102 10.97 -3.12 3.80
CA THR A 102 11.50 -3.15 2.43
C THR A 102 12.32 -1.87 2.14
N GLY A 103 11.81 -0.70 2.54
CA GLY A 103 12.49 0.58 2.36
C GLY A 103 13.83 0.65 3.11
N GLU A 104 13.87 0.18 4.36
CA GLU A 104 15.10 0.13 5.17
C GLU A 104 16.18 -0.75 4.54
N ARG A 105 15.81 -1.93 4.04
CA ARG A 105 16.72 -2.87 3.38
C ARG A 105 17.29 -2.31 2.08
N GLN A 106 16.45 -1.69 1.25
CA GLN A 106 16.91 -1.07 0.01
C GLN A 106 17.84 0.13 0.29
N SER A 107 17.51 0.96 1.29
CA SER A 107 18.29 2.14 1.68
C SER A 107 19.68 1.76 2.22
N THR A 108 19.76 0.77 3.11
CA THR A 108 21.02 0.26 3.66
C THR A 108 21.93 -0.27 2.57
N ARG A 109 21.36 -1.00 1.60
CA ARG A 109 22.14 -1.53 0.47
C ARG A 109 22.73 -0.41 -0.37
N ILE A 110 21.94 0.59 -0.78
CA ILE A 110 22.44 1.73 -1.59
C ILE A 110 23.63 2.41 -0.91
N ARG A 111 23.58 2.62 0.40
CA ARG A 111 24.67 3.22 1.18
C ARG A 111 25.92 2.33 1.27
N GLY A 112 25.76 1.01 1.23
CA GLY A 112 26.88 0.06 1.25
C GLY A 112 27.74 0.07 -0.01
N TRP A 113 27.22 0.53 -1.16
CA TRP A 113 28.00 0.64 -2.40
C TRP A 113 28.96 1.83 -2.41
N GLU A 114 28.75 2.83 -1.55
CA GLU A 114 29.60 4.04 -1.48
C GLU A 114 30.86 3.81 -0.61
N SER A 115 30.94 2.69 0.12
CA SER A 115 32.03 2.41 1.07
C SER A 115 33.17 1.55 0.51
N TYR A 116 33.23 1.33 -0.81
CA TYR A 116 34.30 0.62 -1.55
C TYR A 116 34.77 1.44 -2.73
#